data_AF-A0A7W7SSM6-F1
#
_entry.id   AF-A0A7W7SSM6-F1
#
_cell.length_a   1.000
_cell.length_b   1.000
_cell.length_c   1.000
_cell.angle_alpha   90.00
_cell.angle_beta   90.00
_cell.angle_gamma   90.00
#
_symmetry.space_group_name_H-M   'P 1'
#
loop_
_entity.id
_entity.type
_entity.pdbx_description
1 polymer ?
#
loop_
_entity_poly.entity_id
_entity_poly.type
_entity_poly.pdbx_seq_one_letter_code
_entity_poly.pdbx_strand_id
1 'polypeptide(L)'
;MLLVGTVWGQDDHFPFGPFRMYSTSNPPNAPAPDTRVEGVDSTGTLIALDQGSTGIRRAEIEGQQARYAAEPALLRQLADAYARRHPEAPAMVEVRIVIRWYGITAGRPTGKFTDETIVSWRAAS
;
A
#
# COMPACT_ATOMS: atom_id res chain seq x y z
N MET A 1 22.44 -34.97 14.46
CA MET A 1 21.87 -34.02 15.43
C MET A 1 22.50 -32.66 15.23
N LEU A 2 21.70 -31.68 14.82
CA LEU A 2 21.76 -30.27 15.20
C LEU A 2 20.45 -29.62 14.73
N LEU A 3 19.67 -29.17 15.70
CA LEU A 3 18.46 -28.35 15.56
C LEU A 3 18.85 -26.90 15.27
N VAL A 4 17.94 -26.18 14.59
CA VAL A 4 17.56 -24.75 14.69
C VAL A 4 16.86 -24.47 13.35
N GLY A 5 15.55 -24.28 13.23
CA GLY A 5 14.65 -23.58 14.14
C GLY A 5 14.48 -22.14 13.67
N THR A 6 13.90 -21.93 12.49
CA THR A 6 13.32 -20.63 12.13
C THR A 6 11.83 -20.83 11.92
N VAL A 7 11.11 -20.78 13.03
CA VAL A 7 9.67 -20.52 13.06
C VAL A 7 9.52 -19.06 12.64
N TRP A 8 9.24 -18.82 11.35
CA TRP A 8 8.50 -17.64 10.94
C TRP A 8 7.07 -18.10 10.73
N GLY A 9 6.20 -17.78 11.71
CA GLY A 9 4.76 -18.10 11.69
C GLY A 9 4.14 -17.64 10.38
N GLN A 10 3.41 -18.52 9.68
CA GLN A 10 2.02 -18.86 9.99
C GLN A 10 1.12 -17.62 10.00
N ASP A 11 0.65 -17.25 8.81
CA ASP A 11 -0.78 -17.31 8.56
C ASP A 11 -1.04 -17.66 7.08
N ASP A 12 -1.36 -18.92 6.82
CA ASP A 12 -1.86 -19.42 5.53
C ASP A 12 -3.35 -19.02 5.38
N HIS A 13 -3.64 -17.72 5.43
CA HIS A 13 -4.97 -17.18 5.18
C HIS A 13 -4.97 -16.22 4.00
N PHE A 14 -4.64 -16.77 2.83
CA PHE A 14 -4.80 -16.09 1.55
C PHE A 14 -5.92 -16.73 0.73
N PRO A 15 -7.19 -16.31 0.88
CA PRO A 15 -8.20 -16.68 -0.08
C PRO A 15 -7.94 -15.89 -1.37
N PHE A 16 -7.58 -16.57 -2.45
CA PHE A 16 -7.66 -16.03 -3.81
C PHE A 16 -9.13 -15.79 -4.16
N GLY A 17 -9.69 -14.66 -3.67
CA GLY A 17 -10.93 -14.13 -4.20
C GLY A 17 -10.74 -13.82 -5.69
N PRO A 18 -11.77 -14.00 -6.54
CA PRO A 18 -11.62 -13.90 -7.98
C PRO A 18 -11.05 -12.54 -8.37
N PHE A 19 -9.85 -12.54 -8.95
CA PHE A 19 -9.24 -11.35 -9.55
C PHE A 19 -10.23 -10.77 -10.58
N ARG A 20 -10.83 -9.63 -10.27
CA ARG A 20 -11.48 -8.82 -11.30
C ARG A 20 -10.39 -8.08 -12.05
N MET A 21 -9.80 -8.75 -13.06
CA MET A 21 -9.17 -8.02 -14.15
C MET A 21 -10.27 -7.18 -14.80
N TYR A 22 -10.25 -5.86 -14.60
CA TYR A 22 -10.98 -4.93 -15.47
C TYR A 22 -10.30 -5.00 -16.85
N SER A 23 -10.66 -6.02 -17.65
CA SER A 23 -10.24 -6.12 -19.05
C SER A 23 -11.12 -5.20 -19.90
N THR A 24 -10.91 -3.91 -19.74
CA THR A 24 -11.27 -2.92 -20.74
C THR A 24 -9.96 -2.39 -21.28
N SER A 25 -9.74 -2.50 -22.60
CA SER A 25 -8.61 -1.83 -23.24
C SER A 25 -8.74 -0.34 -22.90
N ASN A 26 -7.86 0.16 -22.02
CA ASN A 26 -7.87 1.55 -21.63
C ASN A 26 -7.69 2.38 -22.91
N PRO A 27 -8.56 3.38 -23.20
CA PRO A 27 -8.37 4.23 -24.38
C PRO A 27 -6.95 4.82 -24.36
N PRO A 28 -6.32 5.11 -25.51
CA PRO A 28 -4.90 5.48 -25.61
C PRO A 28 -4.50 6.77 -24.86
N ASN A 29 -5.47 7.47 -24.27
CA ASN A 29 -5.29 8.65 -23.42
C ASN A 29 -5.78 8.44 -21.98
N ALA A 30 -6.18 7.22 -21.59
CA ALA A 30 -6.61 6.92 -20.23
C ALA A 30 -5.39 7.00 -19.29
N PRO A 31 -5.51 7.67 -18.14
CA PRO A 31 -4.42 7.74 -17.16
C PRO A 31 -4.00 6.35 -16.69
N ALA A 32 -2.70 6.16 -16.44
CA ALA A 32 -2.18 4.92 -15.85
C ALA A 32 -2.11 5.06 -14.31
N PRO A 33 -2.81 4.19 -13.54
CA PRO A 33 -2.76 4.22 -12.09
C PRO A 33 -1.47 3.56 -11.57
N ASP A 34 -0.88 4.16 -10.53
CA ASP A 34 0.22 3.61 -9.74
C ASP A 34 -0.16 3.66 -8.26
N THR A 35 -0.52 2.49 -7.70
CA THR A 35 -0.92 2.34 -6.30
C THR A 35 0.30 2.44 -5.39
N ARG A 36 0.19 3.31 -4.39
CA ARG A 36 1.21 3.58 -3.39
C ARG A 36 0.59 3.51 -2.01
N VAL A 37 1.40 3.14 -1.04
CA VAL A 37 1.08 3.34 0.36
C VAL A 37 2.08 4.33 0.93
N GLU A 38 1.56 5.32 1.64
CA GLU A 38 2.35 6.36 2.27
C GLU A 38 1.98 6.45 3.75
N GLY A 39 2.98 6.63 4.60
CA GLY A 39 2.83 6.95 6.01
C GLY A 39 3.19 8.40 6.27
N VAL A 40 2.55 9.01 7.26
CA VAL A 40 3.00 10.26 7.86
C VAL A 40 3.37 9.95 9.30
N ASP A 41 4.59 10.30 9.70
CA ASP A 41 5.04 10.11 11.08
C ASP A 41 4.69 11.30 11.98
N SER A 42 4.96 11.17 13.28
CA SER A 42 4.69 12.19 14.28
C SER A 42 5.50 13.48 14.09
N THR A 43 6.51 13.48 13.22
CA THR A 43 7.27 14.67 12.83
C THR A 43 6.69 15.36 11.60
N GLY A 44 5.67 14.77 10.96
CA GLY A 44 5.09 15.22 9.70
C GLY A 44 5.83 14.74 8.46
N THR A 45 6.79 13.82 8.62
CA THR A 45 7.57 13.28 7.50
C THR A 45 6.74 12.25 6.72
N LEU A 46 6.72 12.40 5.40
CA LEU A 46 6.09 11.45 4.49
C LEU A 46 7.05 10.32 4.14
N ILE A 47 6.60 9.09 4.35
CA ILE A 47 7.40 7.88 4.19
C ILE A 47 6.67 6.94 3.22
N ALA A 48 7.37 6.45 2.20
CA ALA A 48 6.84 5.40 1.34
C ALA A 48 6.81 4.07 2.10
N LEU A 49 5.65 3.41 2.14
CA LEU A 49 5.46 2.11 2.77
C LEU A 49 5.42 1.03 1.68
N ASP A 50 6.60 0.57 1.31
CA ASP A 50 6.83 -0.46 0.29
C ASP A 50 7.26 -1.81 0.91
N GLN A 51 7.56 -2.79 0.06
CA GLN A 51 8.03 -4.10 0.51
C GLN A 51 9.34 -4.02 1.29
N GLY A 52 10.24 -3.09 0.96
CA GLY A 52 11.52 -2.95 1.65
C GLY A 52 11.35 -2.46 3.09
N SER A 53 10.45 -1.50 3.27
CA SER A 53 10.19 -0.82 4.54
C SER A 53 9.20 -1.57 5.44
N THR A 54 8.22 -2.29 4.88
CA THR A 54 7.17 -2.98 5.65
C THR A 54 7.19 -4.50 5.52
N GLY A 55 7.84 -5.05 4.49
CA GLY A 55 7.74 -6.47 4.12
C GLY A 55 6.51 -6.82 3.27
N ILE A 56 5.56 -5.89 3.09
CA ILE A 56 4.29 -6.13 2.39
C ILE A 56 4.41 -5.73 0.92
N ARG A 57 3.96 -6.59 0.01
CA ARG A 57 4.04 -6.35 -1.44
C ARG A 57 2.89 -5.44 -1.91
N ARG A 58 3.13 -4.63 -2.94
CA ARG A 58 2.07 -3.81 -3.58
C ARG A 58 0.85 -4.65 -3.99
N ALA A 59 1.09 -5.80 -4.62
CA ALA A 59 0.02 -6.69 -5.10
C ALA A 59 -0.91 -7.17 -3.98
N GLU A 60 -0.41 -7.26 -2.74
CA GLU A 60 -1.22 -7.59 -1.57
C GLU A 60 -2.23 -6.48 -1.27
N ILE A 61 -1.75 -5.24 -1.30
CA ILE A 61 -2.58 -4.06 -1.03
C ILE A 61 -3.64 -3.88 -2.12
N GLU A 62 -3.25 -4.04 -3.38
CA GLU A 62 -4.16 -3.96 -4.52
C GLU A 62 -5.23 -5.05 -4.48
N GLY A 63 -4.86 -6.29 -4.11
CA GLY A 63 -5.81 -7.39 -3.96
C GLY A 63 -6.86 -7.18 -2.86
N GLN A 64 -6.53 -6.37 -1.85
CA GLN A 64 -7.38 -6.08 -0.69
C GLN A 64 -7.98 -4.66 -0.70
N GLN A 65 -7.87 -3.91 -1.80
CA GLN A 65 -8.27 -2.50 -1.86
C GLN A 65 -9.73 -2.27 -1.42
N ALA A 66 -10.66 -3.12 -1.85
CA ALA A 66 -12.07 -3.04 -1.43
C ALA A 66 -12.26 -3.23 0.08
N ARG A 67 -11.45 -4.11 0.69
CA ARG A 67 -11.46 -4.36 2.13
C ARG A 67 -10.92 -3.17 2.90
N TYR A 68 -9.81 -2.58 2.45
CA TYR A 68 -9.28 -1.35 3.06
C TYR A 68 -10.26 -0.17 2.94
N ALA A 69 -10.97 -0.05 1.82
CA ALA A 69 -11.99 0.98 1.65
C ALA A 69 -13.18 0.78 2.60
N ALA A 70 -13.60 -0.47 2.82
CA ALA A 70 -14.67 -0.80 3.77
C ALA A 70 -14.22 -0.64 5.23
N GLU A 71 -12.97 -0.98 5.54
CA GLU A 71 -12.40 -0.97 6.89
C GLU A 71 -11.03 -0.26 6.92
N PRO A 72 -10.99 1.09 6.87
CA PRO A 72 -9.72 1.83 6.81
C PRO A 72 -8.78 1.55 7.99
N ALA A 73 -9.32 1.20 9.15
CA ALA A 73 -8.54 0.87 10.35
C ALA A 73 -7.55 -0.29 10.16
N LEU A 74 -7.75 -1.14 9.15
CA LEU A 74 -6.81 -2.21 8.79
C LEU A 74 -5.44 -1.64 8.36
N LEU A 75 -5.37 -0.40 7.89
CA LEU A 75 -4.10 0.26 7.56
C LEU A 75 -3.16 0.44 8.76
N ARG A 76 -3.68 0.38 10.01
CA ARG A 76 -2.84 0.32 11.22
C ARG A 76 -1.84 -0.85 11.15
N GLN A 77 -2.21 -1.97 10.53
CA GLN A 77 -1.32 -3.13 10.42
C GLN A 77 -0.05 -2.82 9.61
N LEU A 78 -0.13 -1.90 8.64
CA LEU A 78 1.03 -1.45 7.87
C LEU A 78 1.92 -0.53 8.72
N ALA A 79 1.34 0.36 9.52
CA ALA A 79 2.08 1.15 10.50
C ALA A 79 2.81 0.25 11.51
N ASP A 80 2.12 -0.77 12.03
CA ASP A 80 2.72 -1.74 12.95
C ASP A 80 3.85 -2.55 12.29
N ALA A 81 3.70 -2.93 11.02
CA ALA A 81 4.72 -3.63 10.26
C ALA A 81 5.97 -2.78 10.04
N TYR A 82 5.78 -1.49 9.72
CA TYR A 82 6.87 -0.52 9.63
C TYR A 82 7.58 -0.37 10.98
N ALA A 83 6.86 -0.11 12.07
CA ALA A 83 7.43 0.09 13.39
C ALA A 83 8.25 -1.11 13.89
N ARG A 84 7.80 -2.34 13.61
CA ARG A 84 8.57 -3.57 13.94
C ARG A 84 9.91 -3.64 13.23
N ARG A 85 10.02 -3.06 12.03
CA ARG A 85 11.24 -3.10 11.21
C ARG A 85 12.14 -1.88 11.45
N HIS A 86 11.56 -0.79 11.97
CA HIS A 86 12.24 0.48 12.25
C HIS A 86 11.93 0.93 13.69
N PRO A 87 12.44 0.22 14.73
CA PRO A 87 12.05 0.47 16.12
C PRO A 87 12.48 1.84 16.66
N GLU A 88 13.46 2.49 16.03
CA GLU A 88 13.94 3.83 16.38
C GLU A 88 13.26 4.95 15.59
N ALA A 89 12.43 4.62 14.60
CA ALA A 89 11.74 5.62 13.79
C ALA A 89 10.60 6.28 14.58
N PRO A 90 10.26 7.55 14.28
CA PRO A 90 9.08 8.20 14.86
C PRO A 90 7.80 7.41 14.57
N ALA A 91 6.84 7.47 15.49
CA ALA A 91 5.58 6.75 15.36
C ALA A 91 4.75 7.27 14.18
N MET A 92 4.14 6.36 13.42
CA MET A 92 3.20 6.70 12.36
C MET A 92 1.90 7.27 12.95
N VAL A 93 1.46 8.41 12.42
CA VAL A 93 0.20 9.07 12.80
C VAL A 93 -0.87 8.97 11.71
N GLU A 94 -0.47 8.75 10.47
CA GLU A 94 -1.37 8.51 9.34
C GLU A 94 -0.79 7.43 8.41
N VAL A 95 -1.65 6.61 7.82
CA VAL A 95 -1.31 5.73 6.69
C VAL A 95 -2.39 5.91 5.62
N ARG A 96 -1.97 6.02 4.36
CA ARG A 96 -2.86 6.24 3.22
C ARG A 96 -2.52 5.36 2.04
N ILE A 97 -3.55 4.90 1.33
CA ILE A 97 -3.43 4.33 -0.01
C ILE A 97 -3.69 5.46 -1.01
N VAL A 98 -2.71 5.71 -1.87
CA VAL A 98 -2.72 6.76 -2.88
C VAL A 98 -2.63 6.14 -4.25
N ILE A 99 -3.49 6.55 -5.17
CA ILE A 99 -3.34 6.27 -6.60
C ILE A 99 -2.71 7.50 -7.24
N ARG A 100 -1.52 7.31 -7.83
CA ARG A 100 -0.94 8.30 -8.73
C ARG A 100 -1.42 8.04 -10.15
N TRP A 101 -2.14 8.99 -10.71
CA TRP A 101 -2.62 8.95 -12.09
C TRP A 101 -1.65 9.70 -13.00
N TYR A 102 -0.92 8.98 -13.85
CA TYR A 102 -0.05 9.60 -14.84
C TYR A 102 -0.86 10.02 -16.07
N GLY A 103 -0.73 11.29 -16.48
CA GLY A 103 -1.38 11.78 -17.69
C GLY A 103 -0.75 11.15 -18.93
N ILE A 104 -1.59 10.62 -19.83
CA ILE A 104 -1.18 10.03 -21.11
C ILE A 104 -1.80 10.83 -22.25
N THR A 105 -0.99 11.17 -23.25
CA THR A 105 -1.45 11.77 -24.50
C THR A 105 -0.85 11.00 -25.68
N ALA A 106 -1.69 10.51 -26.58
CA ALA A 106 -1.28 9.72 -27.75
C ALA A 106 -0.36 8.54 -27.38
N GLY A 107 -0.68 7.82 -26.29
CA GLY A 107 0.09 6.68 -25.80
C GLY A 107 1.43 7.02 -25.15
N ARG A 108 1.74 8.29 -24.89
CA ARG A 108 2.99 8.72 -24.22
C ARG A 108 2.72 9.41 -22.88
N PRO A 109 3.55 9.17 -21.84
CA PRO A 109 3.47 9.92 -20.59
C PRO A 109 3.70 11.41 -20.81
N THR A 110 2.88 12.24 -20.18
CA THR A 110 2.99 13.71 -20.25
C THR A 110 4.01 14.28 -19.25
N GLY A 111 4.53 13.45 -18.34
CA GLY A 111 5.33 13.88 -17.18
C GLY A 111 4.49 14.50 -16.06
N LYS A 112 3.20 14.74 -16.27
CA LYS A 112 2.27 15.24 -15.25
C LYS A 112 1.58 14.06 -14.57
N PHE A 113 1.32 14.20 -13.27
CA PHE A 113 0.53 13.25 -12.51
C PHE A 113 -0.38 13.97 -11.51
N THR A 114 -1.43 13.30 -11.08
CA THR A 114 -2.29 13.70 -9.98
C THR A 114 -2.38 12.58 -8.97
N ASP A 115 -2.28 12.90 -7.68
CA ASP A 115 -2.41 11.92 -6.61
C ASP A 115 -3.81 11.97 -6.01
N GLU A 116 -4.42 10.80 -5.85
CA GLU A 116 -5.72 10.61 -5.23
C GLU A 116 -5.59 9.69 -4.03
N THR A 117 -5.89 10.19 -2.83
CA THR A 117 -5.98 9.33 -1.64
C THR A 117 -7.32 8.63 -1.64
N ILE A 118 -7.30 7.30 -1.76
CA ILE A 118 -8.50 6.48 -1.86
C ILE A 118 -8.92 5.86 -0.51
N VAL A 119 -7.96 5.70 0.41
CA VAL A 119 -8.19 5.20 1.77
C VAL A 119 -7.18 5.86 2.71
N SER A 120 -7.61 6.27 3.90
CA SER A 120 -6.72 6.80 4.93
C SER A 120 -7.12 6.31 6.33
N TRP A 121 -6.13 6.00 7.15
CA TRP A 121 -6.27 5.78 8.59
C TRP A 121 -5.43 6.81 9.35
N ARG A 122 -5.93 7.26 10.50
CA ARG A 122 -5.22 8.12 11.44
C ARG A 122 -5.24 7.51 12.84
N ALA A 123 -4.13 7.66 13.56
CA ALA A 123 -4.07 7.31 14.97
C ALA A 123 -5.07 8.16 15.77
N ALA A 124 -5.70 7.56 16.78
CA ALA A 124 -6.53 8.32 17.72
C ALA A 124 -5.63 9.26 18.53
N SER A 125 -6.04 10.52 18.63
CA SER A 125 -5.37 11.58 19.39
C SER A 125 -5.51 11.39 20.90
#